data_AF-A0A418UWM8-F1
#
_entry.id   AF-A0A418UWM8-F1
#
_cell.length_a   1.000
_cell.length_b   1.000
_cell.length_c   1.000
_cell.angle_alpha   90.00
_cell.angle_beta   90.00
_cell.angle_gamma   90.00
#
_symmetry.space_group_name_H-M   'P 1'
#
loop_
_entity.id
_entity.type
_entity.pdbx_description
1 polymer ?
#
loop_
_entity_poly.entity_id
_entity_poly.type
_entity_poly.pdbx_seq_one_letter_code
_entity_poly.pdbx_strand_id
1 'polypeptide(L)'
;RVLVVGDMAELGAESQACHRQVGEAAKAAGLDRVLSVGTLSAEISGASGVGEHFSEKAALVTRLRELTAEHKIMTILVKGSRSAAMEVVVRALQENGTC
;
A
#
# COMPACT_ATOMS: atom_id res chain seq x y z
N ARG A 1 -10.89 -5.40 0.87
CA ARG A 1 -10.44 -4.00 1.05
C ARG A 1 -8.94 -4.01 1.23
N VAL A 2 -8.21 -3.50 0.25
CA VAL A 2 -6.74 -3.50 0.24
C VAL A 2 -6.25 -2.06 0.24
N LEU A 3 -5.35 -1.74 1.17
CA LEU A 3 -4.62 -0.47 1.18
C LEU A 3 -3.23 -0.69 0.60
N VAL A 4 -2.86 0.15 -0.37
CA VAL A 4 -1.55 0.13 -1.02
C VAL A 4 -0.87 1.46 -0.74
N VAL A 5 0.24 1.44 -0.01
CA VAL A 5 0.88 2.65 0.51
C VAL A 5 2.35 2.77 0.14
N GLY A 6 2.75 3.98 -0.22
CA GLY A 6 4.16 4.39 -0.25
C GLY A 6 4.49 5.33 0.91
N ASP A 7 5.77 5.71 1.01
CA ASP A 7 6.23 6.60 2.07
C ASP A 7 5.48 7.94 2.10
N MET A 8 5.14 8.38 3.31
CA MET A 8 4.69 9.73 3.61
C MET A 8 5.90 10.64 3.75
N ALA A 9 5.88 11.80 3.10
CA ALA A 9 6.98 12.76 3.11
C ALA A 9 6.71 13.92 4.08
N GLU A 10 7.75 14.70 4.39
CA GLU A 10 7.66 15.99 5.10
C GLU A 10 7.19 15.91 6.57
N LEU A 11 7.30 14.74 7.21
CA LEU A 11 6.89 14.52 8.61
C LEU A 11 7.99 14.77 9.66
N GLY A 12 9.23 15.03 9.23
CA GLY A 12 10.35 15.27 10.14
C GLY A 12 10.62 14.13 11.12
N ALA A 13 10.94 14.46 12.36
CA ALA A 13 11.31 13.48 13.40
C ALA A 13 10.18 12.52 13.79
N GLU A 14 8.93 12.89 13.56
CA GLU A 14 7.76 12.09 13.92
C GLU A 14 7.37 11.09 12.82
N SER A 15 8.11 11.06 11.70
CA SER A 15 7.74 10.28 10.52
C SER A 15 7.45 8.81 10.85
N GLN A 16 8.32 8.12 11.60
CA GLN A 16 8.11 6.72 11.95
C GLN A 16 6.84 6.52 12.80
N ALA A 17 6.59 7.40 13.77
CA ALA A 17 5.41 7.34 14.63
C ALA A 17 4.11 7.56 13.82
N CYS A 18 4.11 8.54 12.91
CA CYS A 18 2.97 8.79 12.03
C CYS A 18 2.67 7.59 11.12
N HIS A 19 3.69 6.94 10.53
CA HIS A 19 3.49 5.74 9.73
C HIS A 19 2.90 4.59 10.57
N ARG A 20 3.39 4.39 11.80
CA ARG A 20 2.83 3.39 12.71
C ARG A 20 1.36 3.66 13.04
N GLN A 21 1.00 4.90 13.34
CA GLN A 21 -0.39 5.30 13.61
C GLN A 21 -1.33 5.00 12.43
N VAL A 22 -0.86 5.19 11.19
CA VAL A 22 -1.65 4.82 10.00
C VAL A 22 -1.87 3.31 9.94
N GLY A 23 -0.86 2.50 10.29
CA GLY A 23 -1.01 1.05 10.36
C GLY A 23 -1.98 0.61 11.44
N GLU A 24 -1.92 1.21 12.63
CA GLU A 24 -2.87 0.97 13.73
C GLU A 24 -4.30 1.35 13.33
N ALA A 25 -4.48 2.48 12.63
CA ALA A 25 -5.77 2.88 12.09
C ALA A 25 -6.29 1.90 11.03
N ALA A 26 -5.41 1.39 10.15
CA ALA A 26 -5.76 0.35 9.18
C ALA A 26 -6.24 -0.94 9.86
N LYS A 27 -5.59 -1.34 10.95
CA LYS A 27 -6.03 -2.47 11.78
C LYS A 27 -7.39 -2.21 12.41
N ALA A 28 -7.58 -1.04 13.03
CA ALA A 28 -8.84 -0.66 13.66
C ALA A 28 -10.01 -0.59 12.65
N ALA A 29 -9.73 -0.19 11.41
CA ALA A 29 -10.70 -0.18 10.31
C ALA A 29 -11.04 -1.58 9.76
N GLY A 30 -10.33 -2.62 10.22
CA GLY A 30 -10.51 -4.01 9.79
C GLY A 30 -10.15 -4.23 8.32
N LEU A 31 -9.13 -3.55 7.81
CA LEU A 31 -8.69 -3.81 6.43
C LEU A 31 -8.23 -5.26 6.26
N ASP A 32 -8.44 -5.80 5.05
CA ASP A 32 -8.12 -7.21 4.79
C ASP A 32 -6.64 -7.40 4.47
N ARG A 33 -6.00 -6.41 3.83
CA ARG A 33 -4.57 -6.38 3.51
C ARG A 33 -4.03 -4.95 3.49
N VAL A 34 -2.75 -4.79 3.86
CA VAL A 34 -1.98 -3.56 3.69
C VAL A 34 -0.67 -3.86 2.97
N LEU A 35 -0.55 -3.44 1.72
CA LEU A 35 0.69 -3.60 0.95
C LEU A 35 1.48 -2.30 0.99
N SER A 36 2.76 -2.36 1.34
CA SER A 36 3.61 -1.16 1.43
C SER A 36 4.87 -1.27 0.57
N VAL A 37 5.37 -0.12 0.09
CA VAL A 37 6.65 -0.02 -0.64
C VAL A 37 7.36 1.28 -0.32
N GLY A 38 8.62 1.19 0.11
CA GLY A 38 9.40 2.32 0.62
C GLY A 38 9.91 2.10 2.05
N THR A 39 10.81 2.95 2.50
CA THR A 39 11.59 2.72 3.72
C THR A 39 10.74 2.81 4.98
N LEU A 40 9.86 3.82 5.07
CA LEU A 40 9.10 4.13 6.28
C LEU A 40 7.69 3.53 6.25
N SER A 41 7.13 3.34 5.06
CA SER A 41 5.83 2.68 4.86
C SER A 41 5.80 1.22 5.29
N ALA A 42 6.95 0.57 5.47
CA ALA A 42 7.07 -0.73 6.13
C ALA A 42 6.42 -0.74 7.53
N GLU A 43 6.51 0.38 8.28
CA GLU A 43 5.86 0.53 9.59
C GLU A 43 4.33 0.45 9.50
N ILE A 44 3.73 0.97 8.42
CA ILE A 44 2.28 0.92 8.19
C ILE A 44 1.84 -0.54 8.05
N SER A 45 2.49 -1.29 7.16
CA SER A 45 2.19 -2.72 6.98
C SER A 45 2.42 -3.51 8.26
N GLY A 46 3.53 -3.27 8.96
CA GLY A 46 3.85 -3.97 10.21
C GLY A 46 2.81 -3.75 11.30
N ALA A 47 2.41 -2.49 11.55
CA ALA A 47 1.43 -2.15 12.58
C ALA A 47 0.00 -2.58 12.24
N SER A 48 -0.32 -2.78 10.95
CA SER A 48 -1.65 -3.21 10.52
C SER A 48 -2.02 -4.64 10.94
N GLY A 49 -1.03 -5.51 11.17
CA GLY A 49 -1.23 -6.94 11.47
C GLY A 49 -1.72 -7.79 10.29
N VAL A 50 -1.97 -7.19 9.12
CA VAL A 50 -2.40 -7.84 7.87
C VAL A 50 -1.53 -7.39 6.69
N GLY A 51 -0.32 -6.91 6.98
CA GLY A 51 0.52 -6.20 6.03
C GLY A 51 1.58 -7.06 5.37
N GLU A 52 1.92 -6.69 4.13
CA GLU A 52 3.03 -7.24 3.35
C GLU A 52 3.88 -6.05 2.86
N HIS A 53 5.18 -6.06 3.15
CA HIS A 53 6.11 -5.01 2.72
C HIS A 53 6.95 -5.46 1.52
N PHE A 54 7.19 -4.56 0.58
CA PHE A 54 7.98 -4.79 -0.63
C PHE A 54 9.10 -3.76 -0.75
N SER A 55 10.29 -4.21 -1.16
CA SER A 55 11.40 -3.32 -1.49
C SER A 55 11.19 -2.58 -2.81
N GLU A 56 10.47 -3.19 -3.75
CA GLU A 56 10.31 -2.70 -5.12
C GLU A 56 8.84 -2.66 -5.55
N LYS A 57 8.45 -1.60 -6.27
CA LYS A 57 7.08 -1.43 -6.78
C LYS A 57 6.68 -2.56 -7.74
N ALA A 58 7.64 -3.10 -8.50
CA ALA A 58 7.38 -4.20 -9.43
C ALA A 58 6.88 -5.45 -8.70
N ALA A 59 7.50 -5.81 -7.57
CA ALA A 59 7.08 -6.95 -6.76
C ALA A 59 5.68 -6.71 -6.15
N LEU A 60 5.43 -5.49 -5.67
CA LEU A 60 4.11 -5.10 -5.17
C LEU A 60 3.02 -5.19 -6.26
N VAL A 61 3.32 -4.76 -7.49
CA VAL A 61 2.39 -4.85 -8.63
C VAL A 61 2.08 -6.30 -8.98
N THR A 62 3.09 -7.17 -9.01
CA THR A 62 2.89 -8.61 -9.22
C THR A 62 1.94 -9.19 -8.17
N ARG A 63 2.15 -8.87 -6.88
CA ARG A 63 1.27 -9.33 -5.81
C ARG A 63 -0.16 -8.82 -5.99
N LEU A 64 -0.33 -7.56 -6.35
CA LEU A 64 -1.66 -7.00 -6.61
C LEU A 64 -2.38 -7.70 -7.76
N ARG A 65 -1.66 -8.06 -8.83
CA ARG A 65 -2.22 -8.79 -9.96
C ARG A 65 -2.76 -10.16 -9.55
N GLU A 66 -2.00 -10.90 -8.74
CA GLU A 66 -2.45 -12.17 -8.15
C GLU A 66 -3.73 -11.98 -7.34
N LEU A 67 -3.76 -10.98 -6.44
CA LEU A 67 -4.93 -10.70 -5.61
C LEU A 67 -6.15 -10.31 -6.44
N THR A 68 -5.98 -9.52 -7.50
CA THR A 68 -7.09 -9.16 -8.40
C THR A 68 -7.59 -10.34 -9.24
N ALA A 69 -6.74 -11.34 -9.51
CA ALA A 69 -7.15 -12.56 -10.20
C ALA A 69 -7.89 -13.53 -9.26
N GLU A 70 -7.48 -13.60 -7.99
CA GLU A 70 -8.10 -14.41 -6.95
C GLU A 70 -9.49 -13.88 -6.53
N HIS A 71 -9.68 -12.55 -6.51
CA HIS A 71 -10.88 -11.91 -6.02
C HIS A 71 -11.64 -11.14 -7.12
N LYS A 72 -12.83 -11.64 -7.50
CA LYS A 72 -13.69 -11.02 -8.52
C LYS A 72 -14.15 -9.59 -8.18
N ILE A 73 -14.32 -9.28 -6.90
CA ILE A 73 -14.76 -7.96 -6.43
C ILE A 73 -13.83 -7.53 -5.29
N MET A 74 -13.11 -6.43 -5.49
CA MET A 74 -12.26 -5.86 -4.45
C MET A 74 -12.16 -4.34 -4.59
N THR A 75 -11.96 -3.68 -3.46
CA THR A 75 -11.66 -2.24 -3.40
C THR A 75 -10.19 -2.07 -3.03
N ILE A 76 -9.46 -1.34 -3.87
CA ILE A 76 -8.05 -0.99 -3.68
C ILE A 76 -7.96 0.53 -3.52
N LEU A 77 -7.31 0.98 -2.44
CA LEU A 77 -6.94 2.38 -2.27
C LEU A 77 -5.42 2.49 -2.39
N VAL A 78 -4.94 3.28 -3.35
CA VAL A 78 -3.51 3.56 -3.54
C VAL A 78 -3.21 4.96 -3.02
N LYS A 79 -2.23 5.07 -2.11
CA LYS A 79 -1.80 6.36 -1.54
C LYS A 79 -0.28 6.41 -1.39
N GLY A 80 0.30 7.57 -1.66
CA GLY A 80 1.69 7.87 -1.31
C GLY A 80 1.93 9.38 -1.35
N SER A 81 3.11 9.80 -0.92
CA SER A 81 3.63 11.14 -1.22
C SER A 81 3.90 11.28 -2.73
N ARG A 82 4.12 12.53 -3.20
CA ARG A 82 4.48 12.78 -4.60
C ARG A 82 5.81 12.12 -4.99
N SER A 83 6.80 12.14 -4.09
CA SER A 83 8.10 11.49 -4.30
C SER A 83 8.00 9.97 -4.29
N ALA A 84 7.04 9.39 -3.56
CA ALA A 84 6.77 7.96 -3.62
C ALA A 84 6.23 7.50 -4.98
N ALA A 85 5.73 8.40 -5.84
CA ALA A 85 5.29 8.14 -7.22
C ALA A 85 4.41 6.87 -7.36
N MET A 86 3.33 6.81 -6.57
CA MET A 86 2.42 5.65 -6.49
C MET A 86 1.44 5.57 -7.68
N GLU A 87 1.37 6.60 -8.52
CA GLU A 87 0.66 6.57 -9.80
C GLU A 87 1.17 5.48 -10.75
N VAL A 88 2.44 5.07 -10.61
CA VAL A 88 3.01 3.95 -11.36
C VAL A 88 2.27 2.65 -11.05
N VAL A 89 1.91 2.42 -9.78
CA VAL A 89 1.14 1.23 -9.36
C VAL A 89 -0.27 1.28 -9.93
N VAL A 90 -0.91 2.45 -9.90
CA VAL A 90 -2.26 2.64 -10.46
C VAL A 90 -2.29 2.32 -11.96
N ARG A 91 -1.34 2.89 -12.73
CA ARG A 91 -1.25 2.65 -14.18
C ARG A 91 -1.07 1.16 -14.50
N ALA A 92 -0.21 0.47 -13.76
CA ALA A 92 0.06 -0.95 -13.97
C ALA A 92 -1.15 -1.87 -13.69
N LEU A 93 -2.15 -1.39 -12.94
CA LEU A 93 -3.43 -2.07 -12.72
C LEU A 93 -4.47 -1.72 -13.78
N GLN A 94 -4.43 -0.51 -14.33
CA GLN A 94 -5.38 -0.06 -15.36
C GLN A 94 -5.16 -0.71 -16.73
N GLU A 95 -3.90 -1.04 -17.06
CA GLU A 95 -3.54 -1.66 -18.35
C GLU A 95 -4.13 -3.07 -18.58
N ASN A 96 -4.75 -3.67 -17.56
CA ASN A 96 -5.43 -4.98 -17.65
C ASN A 96 -6.95 -4.87 -17.85
N GLY A 97 -7.51 -3.66 -17.88
CA GLY A 97 -8.91 -3.44 -18.19
C GLY A 97 -9.12 -3.31 -19.69
N THR A 98 -9.22 -4.43 -20.42
CA THR A 98 -9.86 -4.39 -21.74
C THR A 98 -11.31 -3.94 -21.55
N CYS A 99 -11.63 -2.77 -22.11
CA CYS A 99 -13.01 -2.32 -22.34
C CYS A 99 -13.80 -3.34 -23.15
#